data_AF-A0A2L0CWY8-F1
#
_entry.id   AF-A0A2L0CWY8-F1
#
_cell.length_a   1.000
_cell.length_b   1.000
_cell.length_c   1.000
_cell.angle_alpha   90.00
_cell.angle_beta   90.00
_cell.angle_gamma   90.00
#
_symmetry.space_group_name_H-M   'P 1'
#
loop_
_entity.id
_entity.type
_entity.pdbx_description
1 polymer ?
#
loop_
_entity_poly.entity_id
_entity_poly.type
_entity_poly.pdbx_seq_one_letter_code
_entity_poly.pdbx_strand_id
1 'polypeptide(L)'
;FQHPERPIVFLSACYFLVSMGYLIRVGVGHEAVACDGRAIRYTSTGPNTCTLVFLLIYFFGMASSIWWVILSFTWFLAAGLKWGNEAIASYAQYFHLAAWMIPTIQTVAVLLSGAVDGDPVSGICYVGNMNMENLRTFVLAPLLVYLLLGTSFLFAGFVSLFRIRNVIKKQGDGSSKADKLEKLMIRIGIFSVLYTVPATIVIGCYLYENAYHEAWLSPLACPCENGVLVPKSKPRLRPIYSVLMLKYFMALAVGITSGVWIWTGK
;
A
#
# COMPACT_ATOMS: atom_id res chain seq x y z
N PHE A 1 12.04 -20.75 0.32
CA PHE A 1 11.66 -19.89 -0.81
C PHE A 1 12.92 -19.33 -1.45
N GLN A 2 13.15 -19.64 -2.73
CA GLN A 2 14.22 -19.01 -3.51
C GLN A 2 13.65 -17.81 -4.28
N HIS A 3 14.50 -16.88 -4.75
CA HIS A 3 14.06 -15.91 -5.74
C HIS A 3 13.50 -16.68 -6.96
N PRO A 4 12.33 -16.33 -7.51
CA PRO A 4 11.59 -15.06 -7.40
C PRO A 4 10.46 -14.98 -6.35
N GLU A 5 10.22 -16.00 -5.52
CA GLU A 5 9.09 -16.02 -4.56
C GLU A 5 9.38 -15.25 -3.25
N ARG A 6 10.67 -15.00 -2.97
CA ARG A 6 11.14 -14.37 -1.74
C ARG A 6 10.47 -13.01 -1.41
N PRO A 7 10.22 -12.10 -2.38
CA PRO A 7 9.49 -10.85 -2.13
C PRO A 7 8.07 -11.06 -1.56
N ILE A 8 7.38 -12.14 -1.93
CA ILE A 8 6.02 -12.43 -1.43
C ILE A 8 6.03 -12.67 0.08
N VAL A 9 7.06 -13.33 0.60
CA VAL A 9 7.22 -13.57 2.05
C VAL A 9 7.37 -12.25 2.81
N PHE A 10 8.19 -11.33 2.29
CA PHE A 10 8.36 -10.02 2.92
C PHE A 10 7.11 -9.15 2.82
N LEU A 11 6.38 -9.25 1.70
CA LEU A 11 5.09 -8.59 1.53
C LEU A 11 4.07 -9.10 2.56
N SER A 12 3.97 -10.41 2.77
CA SER A 12 3.11 -10.98 3.81
C SER A 12 3.53 -10.55 5.22
N ALA A 13 4.82 -10.50 5.52
CA ALA A 13 5.33 -10.00 6.79
C ALA A 13 4.99 -8.53 7.03
N CYS A 14 5.06 -7.68 5.99
CA CYS A 14 4.64 -6.29 6.06
C CYS A 14 3.15 -6.19 6.40
N TYR A 15 2.27 -6.91 5.67
CA TYR A 15 0.83 -6.88 5.94
C TYR A 15 0.44 -7.45 7.30
N PHE A 16 1.20 -8.41 7.83
CA PHE A 16 1.02 -8.86 9.21
C PHE A 16 1.25 -7.72 10.22
N LEU A 17 2.33 -6.94 10.03
CA LEU A 17 2.65 -5.81 10.91
C LEU A 17 1.67 -4.64 10.72
N VAL A 18 1.23 -4.36 9.49
CA VAL A 18 0.13 -3.42 9.23
C VAL A 18 -1.13 -3.84 9.97
N SER A 19 -1.50 -5.13 9.90
CA SER A 19 -2.68 -5.66 10.59
C SER A 19 -2.56 -5.50 12.11
N MET A 20 -1.37 -5.74 12.68
CA MET A 20 -1.10 -5.50 14.10
C MET A 20 -1.30 -4.02 14.47
N GLY A 21 -0.86 -3.09 13.62
CA GLY A 21 -1.12 -1.65 13.80
C GLY A 21 -2.61 -1.32 13.92
N TYR A 22 -3.46 -1.89 13.05
CA TYR A 22 -4.91 -1.72 13.13
C TYR A 22 -5.55 -2.39 14.36
N LEU A 23 -4.93 -3.43 14.92
CA LEU A 23 -5.46 -4.15 16.09
C LEU A 23 -5.10 -3.47 17.43
N ILE A 24 -4.05 -2.66 17.49
CA ILE A 24 -3.65 -1.98 18.73
C ILE A 24 -4.79 -1.15 19.31
N ARG A 25 -5.57 -0.44 18.48
CA ARG A 25 -6.72 0.35 18.94
C ARG A 25 -7.80 -0.49 19.64
N VAL A 26 -7.89 -1.79 19.33
CA VAL A 26 -8.87 -2.71 19.93
C VAL A 26 -8.47 -3.05 21.36
N GLY A 27 -7.18 -3.23 21.63
CA GLY A 27 -6.66 -3.53 22.96
C GLY A 27 -6.48 -2.30 23.85
N VAL A 28 -5.95 -1.20 23.29
CA VAL A 28 -5.59 0.01 24.05
C VAL A 28 -6.73 1.04 24.09
N GLY A 29 -7.67 0.97 23.13
CA GLY A 29 -8.74 1.93 22.96
C GLY A 29 -8.39 3.04 21.97
N HIS A 30 -9.39 3.46 21.18
CA HIS A 30 -9.22 4.50 20.16
C HIS A 30 -8.85 5.87 20.76
N GLU A 31 -9.35 6.20 21.96
CA GLU A 31 -9.06 7.47 22.64
C GLU A 31 -7.57 7.62 22.95
N ALA A 32 -6.94 6.57 23.49
CA ALA A 32 -5.52 6.59 23.82
C ALA A 32 -4.62 6.64 22.57
N VAL A 33 -5.08 6.09 21.44
CA VAL A 33 -4.32 6.09 20.19
C VAL A 33 -4.49 7.41 19.45
N ALA A 34 -5.71 7.81 19.11
CA ALA A 34 -6.00 8.85 18.14
C ALA A 34 -6.48 10.18 18.74
N CYS A 35 -6.80 10.24 20.04
CA CYS A 35 -7.33 11.45 20.68
C CYS A 35 -6.31 12.12 21.60
N ASP A 36 -6.39 13.44 21.69
CA ASP A 36 -5.77 14.26 22.72
C ASP A 36 -6.87 14.90 23.60
N GLY A 37 -7.17 14.24 24.72
CA GLY A 37 -8.33 14.57 25.55
C GLY A 37 -9.64 14.39 24.78
N ARG A 38 -10.38 15.50 24.59
CA ARG A 38 -11.67 15.51 23.88
C ARG A 38 -11.54 15.81 22.38
N ALA A 39 -10.33 16.10 21.90
CA ALA A 39 -10.07 16.43 20.51
C ALA A 39 -9.32 15.31 19.82
N ILE A 40 -9.35 15.30 18.49
CA ILE A 40 -8.48 14.42 17.71
C ILE A 40 -7.03 14.91 17.81
N ARG A 41 -6.08 13.98 17.79
CA ARG A 41 -4.65 14.32 17.78
C ARG A 41 -4.27 14.91 16.43
N TYR A 42 -3.99 16.21 16.37
CA TYR A 42 -3.59 16.91 15.15
C TYR A 42 -2.09 16.79 14.82
N THR A 43 -1.27 16.57 15.84
CA THR A 43 0.16 16.32 15.68
C THR A 43 0.62 15.37 16.77
N SER A 44 1.44 14.39 16.38
CA SER A 44 2.13 13.49 17.30
C SER A 44 3.63 13.70 17.17
N THR A 45 4.25 14.17 18.24
CA THR A 45 5.71 14.28 18.34
C THR A 45 6.22 13.33 19.42
N GLY A 46 7.33 12.64 19.13
CA GLY A 46 7.97 11.72 20.06
C GLY A 46 7.35 10.31 20.15
N PRO A 47 7.85 9.48 21.08
CA PRO A 47 7.43 8.10 21.24
C PRO A 47 6.14 8.00 22.06
N ASN A 48 5.07 7.55 21.41
CA ASN A 48 3.77 7.27 22.05
C ASN A 48 3.01 6.22 21.23
N THR A 49 1.83 5.80 21.69
CA THR A 49 1.02 4.78 21.02
C THR A 49 0.57 5.21 19.62
N CYS A 50 0.28 6.50 19.42
CA CYS A 50 -0.05 7.07 18.11
C CYS A 50 1.11 6.89 17.13
N THR A 51 2.32 7.28 17.52
CA THR A 51 3.54 7.11 16.73
C THR A 51 3.84 5.64 16.47
N LEU A 52 3.64 4.73 17.43
CA LEU A 52 3.81 3.29 17.23
C LEU A 52 2.84 2.74 16.17
N VAL A 53 1.56 3.11 16.25
CA VAL A 53 0.54 2.71 15.27
C VAL A 53 0.87 3.26 13.89
N PHE A 54 1.26 4.54 13.81
CA PHE A 54 1.74 5.16 12.57
C PHE A 54 2.92 4.38 11.99
N LEU A 55 3.94 4.04 12.78
CA LEU A 55 5.09 3.26 12.32
C LEU A 55 4.65 1.89 11.78
N LEU A 56 3.77 1.18 12.49
CA LEU A 56 3.31 -0.14 12.05
C LEU A 56 2.52 -0.10 10.74
N ILE A 57 1.72 0.94 10.52
CA ILE A 57 0.85 1.03 9.34
C ILE A 57 1.60 1.68 8.17
N TYR A 58 2.24 2.83 8.37
CA TYR A 58 2.89 3.60 7.32
C TYR A 58 4.18 2.96 6.82
N PHE A 59 5.12 2.65 7.72
CA PHE A 59 6.42 2.09 7.30
C PHE A 59 6.23 0.77 6.56
N PHE A 60 5.46 -0.16 7.15
CA PHE A 60 5.24 -1.46 6.53
C PHE A 60 4.32 -1.40 5.31
N GLY A 61 3.37 -0.47 5.24
CA GLY A 61 2.57 -0.23 4.03
C GLY A 61 3.38 0.33 2.86
N MET A 62 4.33 1.22 3.13
CA MET A 62 5.27 1.71 2.12
C MET A 62 6.26 0.61 1.71
N ALA A 63 6.80 -0.14 2.67
CA ALA A 63 7.67 -1.28 2.39
C ALA A 63 6.97 -2.36 1.56
N SER A 64 5.70 -2.69 1.84
CA SER A 64 4.93 -3.67 1.05
C SER A 64 4.77 -3.22 -0.40
N SER A 65 4.53 -1.92 -0.61
CA SER A 65 4.41 -1.34 -1.96
C SER A 65 5.71 -1.44 -2.74
N ILE A 66 6.86 -1.21 -2.10
CA ILE A 66 8.16 -1.38 -2.75
C ILE A 66 8.48 -2.85 -3.02
N TRP A 67 8.13 -3.76 -2.09
CA TRP A 67 8.25 -5.19 -2.32
C TRP A 67 7.43 -5.67 -3.52
N TRP A 68 6.25 -5.09 -3.74
CA TRP A 68 5.46 -5.34 -4.95
C TRP A 68 6.13 -4.80 -6.23
N VAL A 69 6.74 -3.60 -6.18
CA VAL A 69 7.53 -3.09 -7.32
C VAL A 69 8.70 -4.01 -7.63
N ILE A 70 9.44 -4.47 -6.61
CA ILE A 70 10.55 -5.43 -6.76
C ILE A 70 10.03 -6.77 -7.32
N LEU A 71 8.89 -7.26 -6.85
CA LEU A 71 8.26 -8.47 -7.39
C LEU A 71 7.94 -8.31 -8.88
N SER A 72 7.34 -7.18 -9.26
CA SER A 72 7.02 -6.85 -10.66
C SER A 72 8.27 -6.73 -11.53
N PHE A 73 9.32 -6.09 -11.00
CA PHE A 73 10.61 -5.94 -11.68
C PHE A 73 11.31 -7.28 -11.88
N THR A 74 11.44 -8.09 -10.83
CA THR A 74 12.09 -9.41 -10.90
C THR A 74 11.30 -10.38 -11.79
N TRP A 75 9.97 -10.27 -11.79
CA TRP A 75 9.12 -10.98 -12.73
C TRP A 75 9.39 -10.56 -14.17
N PHE A 76 9.52 -9.26 -14.46
CA PHE A 76 9.92 -8.77 -15.77
C PHE A 76 11.31 -9.26 -16.19
N LEU A 77 12.31 -9.25 -15.30
CA LEU A 77 13.65 -9.78 -15.60
C LEU A 77 13.61 -11.26 -15.96
N ALA A 78 12.84 -12.06 -15.22
CA ALA A 78 12.67 -13.48 -15.51
C ALA A 78 11.91 -13.69 -16.83
N ALA A 79 10.81 -12.96 -17.04
CA ALA A 79 9.89 -13.11 -18.17
C ALA A 79 10.41 -12.55 -19.49
N GLY A 80 10.95 -11.34 -19.46
CA GLY A 80 11.39 -10.62 -20.65
C GLY A 80 12.86 -10.81 -20.97
N LEU A 81 13.71 -10.77 -19.94
CA LEU A 81 15.16 -10.88 -20.14
C LEU A 81 15.70 -12.29 -19.90
N LYS A 82 14.83 -13.25 -19.55
CA LYS A 82 15.18 -14.65 -19.29
C LYS A 82 16.29 -14.81 -18.24
N TRP A 83 16.37 -13.89 -17.27
CA TRP A 83 17.35 -14.00 -16.20
C TRP A 83 17.09 -15.25 -15.36
N GLY A 84 18.17 -16.00 -15.07
CA GLY A 84 18.12 -17.14 -14.17
C GLY A 84 17.92 -16.72 -12.72
N ASN A 85 17.41 -17.63 -11.88
CA ASN A 85 17.17 -17.37 -10.46
C ASN A 85 18.46 -16.97 -9.70
N GLU A 86 19.61 -17.52 -10.09
CA GLU A 86 20.91 -17.19 -9.50
C GLU A 86 21.33 -15.75 -9.82
N ALA A 87 21.10 -15.30 -11.06
CA ALA A 87 21.38 -13.92 -11.47
C ALA A 87 20.47 -12.92 -10.72
N ILE A 88 19.20 -13.25 -10.48
CA ILE A 88 18.33 -12.39 -9.67
C ILE A 88 18.77 -12.39 -8.20
N ALA A 89 19.16 -13.56 -7.68
CA ALA A 89 19.59 -13.71 -6.29
C ALA A 89 20.89 -12.96 -5.98
N SER A 90 21.81 -12.79 -6.94
CA SER A 90 23.03 -12.01 -6.74
C SER A 90 22.77 -10.53 -6.47
N TYR A 91 21.61 -9.99 -6.91
CA TYR A 91 21.20 -8.60 -6.64
C TYR A 91 20.28 -8.44 -5.43
N ALA A 92 20.02 -9.51 -4.66
CA ALA A 92 19.08 -9.47 -3.54
C ALA A 92 19.41 -8.39 -2.50
N GLN A 93 20.69 -8.12 -2.26
CA GLN A 93 21.14 -7.08 -1.32
C GLN A 93 20.63 -5.68 -1.73
N TYR A 94 20.66 -5.34 -3.02
CA TYR A 94 20.15 -4.06 -3.52
C TYR A 94 18.63 -3.95 -3.38
N PHE A 95 17.91 -5.05 -3.63
CA PHE A 95 16.45 -5.09 -3.43
C PHE A 95 16.08 -4.85 -1.97
N HIS A 96 16.79 -5.49 -1.05
CA HIS A 96 16.61 -5.28 0.39
C HIS A 96 16.93 -3.84 0.82
N LEU A 97 18.03 -3.28 0.33
CA LEU A 97 18.41 -1.91 0.64
C LEU A 97 17.31 -0.94 0.19
N ALA A 98 16.82 -1.06 -1.05
CA ALA A 98 15.73 -0.22 -1.56
C ALA A 98 14.43 -0.39 -0.75
N ALA A 99 14.03 -1.64 -0.49
CA ALA A 99 12.79 -1.97 0.21
C ALA A 99 12.70 -1.45 1.65
N TRP A 100 13.85 -1.29 2.33
CA TRP A 100 13.87 -0.84 3.72
C TRP A 100 14.31 0.61 3.88
N MET A 101 15.26 1.09 3.07
CA MET A 101 15.77 2.46 3.21
C MET A 101 14.76 3.50 2.71
N ILE A 102 14.07 3.24 1.60
CA ILE A 102 13.12 4.21 1.04
C ILE A 102 11.96 4.47 2.05
N PRO A 103 11.29 3.45 2.62
CA PRO A 103 10.26 3.68 3.64
C PRO A 103 10.82 4.31 4.91
N THR A 104 12.07 4.00 5.28
CA THR A 104 12.73 4.64 6.43
C THR A 104 12.84 6.14 6.20
N ILE A 105 13.37 6.56 5.05
CA ILE A 105 13.52 7.98 4.71
C ILE A 105 12.16 8.68 4.70
N GLN A 106 11.14 8.07 4.08
CA GLN A 106 9.78 8.61 4.08
C GLN A 106 9.20 8.77 5.48
N THR A 107 9.36 7.73 6.32
CA THR A 107 8.86 7.73 7.70
C THR A 107 9.54 8.82 8.52
N VAL A 108 10.86 8.96 8.40
CA VAL A 108 11.62 10.03 9.07
C VAL A 108 11.14 11.41 8.61
N ALA A 109 10.91 11.60 7.29
CA ALA A 109 10.41 12.87 6.76
C ALA A 109 9.01 13.23 7.32
N VAL A 110 8.14 12.24 7.49
CA VAL A 110 6.82 12.44 8.12
C VAL A 110 6.95 12.80 9.60
N LEU A 111 7.85 12.14 10.34
CA LEU A 111 8.05 12.43 11.77
C LEU A 111 8.66 13.82 11.98
N LEU A 112 9.64 14.21 11.16
CA LEU A 112 10.27 15.53 11.24
C LEU A 112 9.32 16.68 10.86
N SER A 113 8.33 16.41 10.01
CA SER A 113 7.31 17.40 9.66
C SER A 113 6.17 17.49 10.67
N GLY A 114 6.15 16.64 11.71
CA GLY A 114 5.07 16.61 12.70
C GLY A 114 3.71 16.27 12.09
N ALA A 115 3.70 15.61 10.93
CA ALA A 115 2.52 15.39 10.10
C ALA A 115 1.68 14.16 10.49
N VAL A 116 2.06 13.46 11.58
CA VAL A 116 1.31 12.32 12.11
C VAL A 116 0.10 12.83 12.88
N ASP A 117 -1.09 12.44 12.43
CA ASP A 117 -2.38 12.83 13.00
C ASP A 117 -3.30 11.61 13.21
N GLY A 118 -4.29 11.79 14.07
CA GLY A 118 -5.33 10.80 14.33
C GLY A 118 -6.35 10.75 13.20
N ASP A 119 -6.87 9.56 12.94
CA ASP A 119 -7.98 9.32 12.02
C ASP A 119 -9.31 9.29 12.79
N PRO A 120 -10.27 10.20 12.52
CA PRO A 120 -11.52 10.28 13.25
C PRO A 120 -12.45 9.08 13.01
N VAL A 121 -12.25 8.34 11.93
CA VAL A 121 -13.13 7.24 11.52
C VAL A 121 -12.56 5.92 12.02
N SER A 122 -11.27 5.68 11.81
CA SER A 122 -10.65 4.43 12.20
C SER A 122 -9.95 4.47 13.56
N GLY A 123 -9.80 5.62 14.22
CA GLY A 123 -9.21 5.68 15.57
C GLY A 123 -7.78 5.15 15.62
N ILE A 124 -7.05 5.23 14.50
CA ILE A 124 -5.61 4.97 14.40
C ILE A 124 -4.88 6.31 14.22
N CYS A 125 -3.55 6.25 14.17
CA CYS A 125 -2.75 7.37 13.69
C CYS A 125 -2.12 7.06 12.35
N TYR A 126 -2.15 8.05 11.46
CA TYR A 126 -1.55 7.98 10.14
C TYR A 126 -1.06 9.38 9.74
N VAL A 127 -0.64 9.57 8.49
CA VAL A 127 -0.25 10.89 7.98
C VAL A 127 -1.33 11.41 7.03
N GLY A 128 -1.66 12.69 7.19
CA GLY A 128 -2.54 13.40 6.27
C GLY A 128 -4.02 13.05 6.43
N ASN A 129 -4.46 12.67 7.64
CA ASN A 129 -5.90 12.51 7.92
C ASN A 129 -6.60 13.88 8.00
N MET A 130 -5.94 14.88 8.58
CA MET A 130 -6.49 16.22 8.81
C MET A 130 -5.86 17.29 7.90
N ASN A 131 -4.71 16.97 7.27
CA ASN A 131 -4.02 17.86 6.34
C ASN A 131 -3.82 17.19 4.97
N MET A 132 -4.52 17.71 3.95
CA MET A 132 -4.49 17.15 2.60
C MET A 132 -3.18 17.41 1.85
N GLU A 133 -2.39 18.41 2.23
CA GLU A 133 -1.04 18.62 1.67
C GLU A 133 -0.10 17.48 2.11
N ASN A 134 -0.17 17.10 3.39
CA ASN A 134 0.57 15.95 3.91
C ASN A 134 0.12 14.65 3.25
N LEU A 135 -1.19 14.47 3.02
CA LEU A 135 -1.73 13.32 2.30
C LEU A 135 -1.18 13.22 0.87
N ARG A 136 -1.18 14.34 0.14
CA ARG A 136 -0.64 14.42 -1.23
C ARG A 136 0.84 14.04 -1.26
N THR A 137 1.63 14.65 -0.39
CA THR A 137 3.09 14.57 -0.40
C THR A 137 3.59 13.22 0.10
N PHE A 138 3.07 12.73 1.23
CA PHE A 138 3.62 11.55 1.91
C PHE A 138 2.90 10.25 1.57
N VAL A 139 1.71 10.29 0.95
CA VAL A 139 0.93 9.09 0.66
C VAL A 139 0.64 8.97 -0.84
N LEU A 140 -0.10 9.91 -1.42
CA LEU A 140 -0.54 9.82 -2.81
C LEU A 140 0.63 9.83 -3.80
N ALA A 141 1.56 10.78 -3.68
CA ALA A 141 2.68 10.89 -4.61
C ALA A 141 3.57 9.62 -4.62
N PRO A 142 4.02 9.08 -3.46
CA PRO A 142 4.76 7.82 -3.45
C PRO A 142 3.96 6.64 -4.00
N LEU A 143 2.70 6.47 -3.60
CA LEU A 143 1.88 5.34 -4.06
C LEU A 143 1.65 5.39 -5.57
N LEU A 144 1.43 6.57 -6.14
CA LEU A 144 1.33 6.75 -7.60
C LEU A 144 2.65 6.39 -8.31
N VAL A 145 3.79 6.85 -7.79
CA VAL A 145 5.12 6.50 -8.35
C VAL A 145 5.32 4.99 -8.32
N TYR A 146 5.05 4.33 -7.19
CA TYR A 146 5.20 2.89 -7.06
C TYR A 146 4.27 2.16 -8.03
N LEU A 147 2.99 2.55 -8.08
CA LEU A 147 1.99 1.95 -8.98
C LEU A 147 2.42 2.06 -10.44
N LEU A 148 2.84 3.25 -10.89
CA LEU A 148 3.29 3.46 -12.27
C LEU A 148 4.53 2.63 -12.60
N LEU A 149 5.52 2.58 -11.71
CA LEU A 149 6.71 1.75 -11.91
C LEU A 149 6.36 0.27 -11.97
N GLY A 150 5.63 -0.26 -10.99
CA GLY A 150 5.26 -1.67 -10.96
C GLY A 150 4.39 -2.09 -12.15
N THR A 151 3.37 -1.29 -12.51
CA THR A 151 2.52 -1.57 -13.68
C THR A 151 3.31 -1.51 -15.00
N SER A 152 4.29 -0.61 -15.13
CA SER A 152 5.15 -0.56 -16.32
C SER A 152 5.97 -1.86 -16.48
N PHE A 153 6.53 -2.40 -15.40
CA PHE A 153 7.23 -3.68 -15.41
C PHE A 153 6.30 -4.86 -15.71
N LEU A 154 5.10 -4.87 -15.13
CA LEU A 154 4.10 -5.90 -15.42
C LEU A 154 3.67 -5.87 -16.89
N PHE A 155 3.46 -4.68 -17.46
CA PHE A 155 3.13 -4.56 -18.86
C PHE A 155 4.27 -5.05 -19.76
N ALA A 156 5.51 -4.62 -19.49
CA ALA A 156 6.68 -5.05 -20.24
C ALA A 156 6.90 -6.57 -20.17
N GLY A 157 6.73 -7.18 -18.99
CA GLY A 157 6.86 -8.64 -18.83
C GLY A 157 5.74 -9.41 -19.53
N PHE A 158 4.51 -8.89 -19.54
CA PHE A 158 3.39 -9.52 -20.23
C PHE A 158 3.56 -9.50 -21.75
N VAL A 159 3.97 -8.36 -22.31
CA VAL A 159 4.34 -8.24 -23.73
C VAL A 159 5.45 -9.23 -24.09
N SER A 160 6.46 -9.35 -23.23
CA SER A 160 7.59 -10.26 -23.49
C SER A 160 7.19 -11.74 -23.45
N LEU A 161 6.33 -12.14 -22.50
CA LEU A 161 5.81 -13.51 -22.42
C LEU A 161 5.00 -13.89 -23.65
N PHE A 162 4.13 -13.00 -24.14
CA PHE A 162 3.35 -13.28 -25.35
C PHE A 162 4.22 -13.41 -26.59
N ARG A 163 5.27 -12.59 -26.72
CA ARG A 163 6.22 -12.68 -27.83
C ARG A 163 6.90 -14.05 -27.85
N ILE A 164 7.34 -14.53 -26.68
CA ILE A 164 8.00 -15.84 -26.54
C ILE A 164 7.03 -16.98 -26.81
N ARG A 165 5.82 -16.96 -26.22
CA ARG A 165 4.80 -18.01 -26.43
C ARG A 165 4.37 -18.13 -27.89
N ASN A 166 4.23 -17.02 -28.60
CA ASN A 166 3.91 -17.04 -30.03
C ASN A 166 5.00 -17.68 -30.90
N VAL A 167 6.27 -17.60 -30.48
CA VAL A 167 7.39 -18.22 -31.19
C VAL A 167 7.53 -19.70 -30.82
N ILE A 168 7.42 -20.06 -29.53
CA ILE A 168 7.56 -21.45 -29.07
C ILE A 168 6.39 -22.33 -29.55
N LYS A 169 5.17 -21.81 -29.59
CA LYS A 169 4.01 -22.53 -30.14
C LYS A 169 4.19 -22.90 -31.62
N LYS A 170 5.10 -22.23 -32.34
CA LYS A 170 5.49 -22.57 -33.73
C LYS A 170 6.61 -23.62 -33.81
N GLN A 171 7.36 -23.87 -32.74
CA GLN A 171 8.54 -24.75 -32.73
C GLN A 171 8.31 -26.11 -32.03
N GLY A 172 7.17 -26.33 -31.38
CA GLY A 172 6.70 -27.66 -30.99
C GLY A 172 7.49 -28.41 -29.91
N ASP A 173 8.53 -27.79 -29.30
CA ASP A 173 9.37 -28.46 -28.31
C ASP A 173 9.24 -27.81 -26.92
N GLY A 174 8.56 -28.53 -26.02
CA GLY A 174 8.29 -28.12 -24.64
C GLY A 174 8.97 -29.08 -23.66
N SER A 175 10.22 -28.79 -23.28
CA SER A 175 10.91 -29.52 -22.21
C SER A 175 10.16 -29.37 -20.88
N SER A 176 9.92 -30.48 -20.18
CA SER A 176 9.16 -30.53 -18.91
C SER A 176 9.68 -29.61 -17.79
N LYS A 177 10.95 -29.18 -17.84
CA LYS A 177 11.53 -28.19 -16.91
C LYS A 177 11.14 -26.76 -17.26
N ALA A 178 11.02 -26.43 -18.55
CA ALA A 178 10.59 -25.11 -19.02
C ALA A 178 9.12 -24.86 -18.67
N ASP A 179 8.28 -25.88 -18.83
CA ASP A 179 6.85 -25.83 -18.46
C ASP A 179 6.61 -25.51 -16.98
N LYS A 180 7.45 -26.05 -16.08
CA LYS A 180 7.35 -25.77 -14.64
C LYS A 180 7.71 -24.32 -14.33
N LEU A 181 8.77 -23.80 -14.95
CA LEU A 181 9.20 -22.41 -14.78
C LEU A 181 8.15 -21.44 -15.36
N GLU A 182 7.58 -21.75 -16.52
CA GLU A 182 6.52 -20.94 -17.13
C GLU A 182 5.27 -20.90 -16.25
N LYS A 183 4.82 -22.05 -15.72
CA LYS A 183 3.69 -22.10 -14.79
C LYS A 183 3.95 -21.25 -13.54
N LEU A 184 5.15 -21.32 -12.95
CA LEU A 184 5.53 -20.51 -11.80
C LEU A 184 5.46 -19.01 -12.12
N MET A 185 5.98 -18.61 -13.28
CA MET A 185 6.00 -17.22 -13.70
C MET A 185 4.61 -16.66 -14.02
N ILE A 186 3.74 -17.45 -14.67
CA ILE A 186 2.33 -17.07 -14.87
C ILE A 186 1.64 -16.86 -13.54
N ARG A 187 1.86 -17.78 -12.59
CA ARG A 187 1.31 -17.70 -11.25
C ARG A 187 1.73 -16.36 -10.60
N ILE A 188 3.03 -16.04 -10.59
CA ILE A 188 3.56 -14.81 -9.98
C ILE A 188 2.98 -13.57 -10.67
N GLY A 189 2.84 -13.60 -12.00
CA GLY A 189 2.21 -12.53 -12.77
C GLY A 189 0.76 -12.28 -12.35
N ILE A 190 -0.04 -13.35 -12.17
CA ILE A 190 -1.42 -13.25 -11.69
C ILE A 190 -1.45 -12.61 -10.29
N PHE A 191 -0.58 -13.04 -9.39
CA PHE A 191 -0.48 -12.46 -8.05
C PHE A 191 -0.17 -10.96 -8.08
N SER A 192 0.80 -10.55 -8.91
CA SER A 192 1.16 -9.13 -9.05
C SER A 192 0.04 -8.29 -9.66
N VAL A 193 -0.75 -8.82 -10.60
CA VAL A 193 -1.94 -8.13 -11.16
C VAL A 193 -3.04 -8.03 -10.11
N LEU A 194 -3.26 -9.08 -9.31
CA LEU A 194 -4.23 -9.05 -8.21
C LEU A 194 -3.88 -8.01 -7.14
N TYR A 195 -2.59 -7.72 -6.91
CA TYR A 195 -2.16 -6.62 -6.03
C TYR A 195 -2.52 -5.24 -6.60
N THR A 196 -2.41 -5.05 -7.91
CA THR A 196 -2.69 -3.77 -8.57
C THR A 196 -4.11 -3.27 -8.31
N VAL A 197 -5.10 -4.18 -8.23
CA VAL A 197 -6.51 -3.82 -8.06
C VAL A 197 -6.80 -3.17 -6.70
N PRO A 198 -6.46 -3.77 -5.54
CA PRO A 198 -6.59 -3.07 -4.26
C PRO A 198 -5.77 -1.78 -4.18
N ALA A 199 -4.56 -1.74 -4.74
CA ALA A 199 -3.71 -0.56 -4.72
C ALA A 199 -4.33 0.63 -5.47
N THR A 200 -4.89 0.40 -6.67
CA THR A 200 -5.59 1.45 -7.43
C THR A 200 -6.86 1.92 -6.72
N ILE A 201 -7.62 1.02 -6.09
CA ILE A 201 -8.81 1.38 -5.32
C ILE A 201 -8.44 2.23 -4.11
N VAL A 202 -7.38 1.87 -3.36
CA VAL A 202 -6.89 2.67 -2.21
C VAL A 202 -6.47 4.07 -2.66
N ILE A 203 -5.74 4.20 -3.78
CA ILE A 203 -5.38 5.51 -4.35
C ILE A 203 -6.65 6.28 -4.74
N GLY A 204 -7.64 5.63 -5.35
CA GLY A 204 -8.93 6.24 -5.68
C GLY A 204 -9.67 6.76 -4.44
N CYS A 205 -9.67 6.00 -3.34
CA CYS A 205 -10.21 6.45 -2.05
C CYS A 205 -9.46 7.67 -1.51
N TYR A 206 -8.13 7.69 -1.58
CA TYR A 206 -7.35 8.85 -1.17
C TYR A 206 -7.56 10.09 -2.06
N LEU A 207 -7.75 9.91 -3.38
CA LEU A 207 -8.10 11.00 -4.28
C LEU A 207 -9.50 11.56 -3.98
N TYR A 208 -10.46 10.69 -3.67
CA TYR A 208 -11.78 11.08 -3.21
C TYR A 208 -11.69 11.88 -1.90
N GLU A 209 -10.93 11.37 -0.91
CA GLU A 209 -10.68 12.10 0.33
C GLU A 209 -10.08 13.47 0.03
N ASN A 210 -8.97 13.51 -0.70
CA ASN A 210 -8.30 14.76 -1.06
C ASN A 210 -9.18 15.79 -1.78
N ALA A 211 -10.14 15.36 -2.60
CA ALA A 211 -11.02 16.26 -3.35
C ALA A 211 -12.17 16.84 -2.52
N TYR A 212 -12.68 16.07 -1.56
CA TYR A 212 -13.91 16.42 -0.83
C TYR A 212 -13.68 16.72 0.66
N HIS A 213 -12.45 16.52 1.17
CA HIS A 213 -12.11 16.68 2.59
C HIS A 213 -12.50 18.03 3.17
N GLU A 214 -12.09 19.10 2.51
CA GLU A 214 -12.36 20.46 2.94
C GLU A 214 -13.86 20.78 2.91
N ALA A 215 -14.58 20.29 1.90
CA ALA A 215 -16.00 20.53 1.73
C ALA A 215 -16.86 19.89 2.84
N TRP A 216 -16.45 18.72 3.37
CA TRP A 216 -17.18 18.10 4.48
C TRP A 216 -16.71 18.56 5.87
N LEU A 217 -15.46 19.01 6.03
CA LEU A 217 -14.94 19.49 7.33
C LEU A 217 -15.26 20.96 7.62
N SER A 218 -15.22 21.84 6.62
CA SER A 218 -15.47 23.28 6.80
C SER A 218 -16.77 23.61 7.56
N PRO A 219 -17.96 23.02 7.25
CA PRO A 219 -19.18 23.32 8.01
C PRO A 219 -19.24 22.70 9.41
N LEU A 220 -18.32 21.77 9.74
CA LEU A 220 -18.18 21.18 11.07
C LEU A 220 -17.24 22.01 11.95
N ALA A 221 -16.12 22.47 11.39
CA ALA A 221 -15.12 23.28 12.11
C ALA A 221 -15.60 24.72 12.35
N CYS A 222 -16.26 25.32 11.35
CA CYS A 222 -16.77 26.68 11.41
C CYS A 222 -18.28 26.68 11.06
N PRO A 223 -19.18 26.53 12.05
CA PRO A 223 -20.62 26.51 11.80
C PRO A 223 -21.21 27.88 11.49
N CYS A 224 -20.40 28.94 11.48
CA CYS A 224 -20.83 30.31 11.20
C CYS A 224 -20.49 30.69 9.76
N GLU A 225 -21.48 31.16 9.01
CA GLU A 225 -21.34 31.69 7.65
C GLU A 225 -21.71 33.18 7.74
N ASN A 226 -20.78 34.09 7.40
CA ASN A 226 -20.98 35.54 7.51
C ASN A 226 -21.43 36.04 8.90
N GLY A 227 -20.88 35.43 9.97
CA GLY A 227 -21.21 35.80 11.36
C GLY A 227 -22.55 35.25 11.87
N VAL A 228 -23.29 34.49 11.05
CA VAL A 228 -24.55 33.85 11.44
C VAL A 228 -24.36 32.34 11.55
N LEU A 229 -24.86 31.75 12.64
CA LEU A 229 -24.90 30.29 12.82
C LEU A 229 -25.74 29.65 11.71
N VAL A 230 -25.11 28.80 10.91
CA VAL A 230 -25.78 28.04 9.87
C VAL A 230 -26.72 27.02 10.53
N PRO A 231 -28.03 27.03 10.21
CA PRO A 231 -28.97 26.06 10.75
C PRO A 231 -28.51 24.63 10.50
N LYS A 232 -28.64 23.74 11.50
CA LYS A 232 -28.34 22.31 11.36
C LYS A 232 -29.17 21.61 10.28
N SER A 233 -30.24 22.25 9.78
CA SER A 233 -31.12 21.78 8.71
C SER A 233 -30.56 21.95 7.29
N LYS A 234 -29.53 22.78 7.07
CA LYS A 234 -28.89 22.85 5.74
C LYS A 234 -28.25 21.48 5.42
N PRO A 235 -28.51 20.90 4.24
CA PRO A 235 -27.84 19.67 3.83
C PRO A 235 -26.34 19.92 3.74
N ARG A 236 -25.56 19.20 4.54
CA ARG A 236 -24.10 19.24 4.53
C ARG A 236 -23.57 18.10 3.68
N LEU A 237 -22.56 18.37 2.88
CA LEU A 237 -21.82 17.30 2.21
C LEU A 237 -21.21 16.40 3.28
N ARG A 238 -21.50 15.10 3.22
CA ARG A 238 -20.95 14.10 4.14
C ARG A 238 -20.09 13.12 3.35
N PRO A 239 -19.01 12.60 3.97
CA PRO A 239 -18.23 11.57 3.33
C PRO A 239 -19.09 10.33 3.13
N ILE A 240 -18.93 9.69 1.97
CA ILE A 240 -19.62 8.42 1.68
C ILE A 240 -18.96 7.34 2.52
N TYR A 241 -19.67 6.85 3.54
CA TYR A 241 -19.15 5.86 4.50
C TYR A 241 -18.57 4.61 3.82
N SER A 242 -19.22 4.11 2.75
CA SER A 242 -18.75 2.94 2.03
C SER A 242 -17.38 3.16 1.37
N VAL A 243 -17.08 4.36 0.87
CA VAL A 243 -15.77 4.68 0.27
C VAL A 243 -14.68 4.71 1.35
N LEU A 244 -14.98 5.25 2.53
CA LEU A 244 -14.06 5.25 3.66
C LEU A 244 -13.75 3.82 4.13
N MET A 245 -14.78 2.98 4.29
CA MET A 245 -14.58 1.58 4.68
C MET A 245 -13.84 0.77 3.62
N LEU A 246 -14.12 1.04 2.34
CA LEU A 246 -13.45 0.40 1.21
C LEU A 246 -11.93 0.62 1.24
N LYS A 247 -11.47 1.81 1.63
CA LYS A 247 -10.03 2.12 1.81
C LYS A 247 -9.36 1.12 2.73
N TYR A 248 -9.87 0.95 3.95
CA TYR A 248 -9.25 0.06 4.94
C TYR A 248 -9.36 -1.41 4.53
N PHE A 249 -10.50 -1.80 3.95
CA PHE A 249 -10.68 -3.16 3.45
C PHE A 249 -9.66 -3.48 2.35
N MET A 250 -9.53 -2.63 1.34
CA MET A 250 -8.60 -2.85 0.22
C MET A 250 -7.13 -2.73 0.66
N ALA A 251 -6.83 -1.87 1.63
CA ALA A 251 -5.50 -1.80 2.23
C ALA A 251 -5.08 -3.13 2.90
N LEU A 252 -6.02 -3.89 3.47
CA LEU A 252 -5.74 -5.19 4.12
C LEU A 252 -5.96 -6.41 3.20
N ALA A 253 -6.75 -6.27 2.14
CA ALA A 253 -7.11 -7.36 1.23
C ALA A 253 -5.90 -8.07 0.61
N VAL A 254 -4.84 -7.31 0.31
CA VAL A 254 -3.59 -7.84 -0.23
C VAL A 254 -2.89 -8.78 0.76
N GLY A 255 -2.99 -8.52 2.07
CA GLY A 255 -2.46 -9.41 3.10
C GLY A 255 -3.08 -10.80 3.00
N ILE A 256 -4.40 -10.87 2.80
CA ILE A 256 -5.16 -12.12 2.67
C ILE A 256 -4.71 -12.90 1.43
N THR A 257 -4.60 -12.24 0.27
CA THR A 257 -4.19 -12.91 -0.98
C THR A 257 -2.77 -13.44 -0.90
N SER A 258 -1.86 -12.72 -0.23
CA SER A 258 -0.48 -13.17 0.02
C SER A 258 -0.40 -14.37 0.96
N GLY A 259 -1.26 -14.42 1.99
CA GLY A 259 -1.37 -15.57 2.88
C GLY A 259 -1.86 -16.83 2.17
N VAL A 260 -2.94 -16.70 1.38
CA VAL A 260 -3.48 -17.81 0.57
C VAL A 260 -2.45 -18.32 -0.43
N TRP A 261 -1.66 -17.43 -1.02
CA TRP A 261 -0.59 -17.80 -1.94
C TRP A 261 0.44 -18.73 -1.32
N ILE A 262 0.88 -18.43 -0.10
CA ILE A 262 1.87 -19.24 0.64
C ILE A 262 1.27 -20.60 1.05
N TRP A 263 -0.05 -20.65 1.25
CA TRP A 263 -0.76 -21.83 1.77
C TRP A 263 -1.04 -22.92 0.72
N THR A 264 -0.70 -22.71 -0.55
CA THR A 264 -0.77 -23.80 -1.53
C THR A 264 0.27 -24.87 -1.20
N GLY A 265 -0.21 -26.08 -0.90
CA GLY A 265 0.63 -27.26 -0.64
C GLY A 265 1.65 -27.51 -1.74
N LYS A 266 2.84 -27.96 -1.35
CA LYS A 266 3.88 -28.45 -2.26
C LYS A 266 3.41 -29.67 -3.05
#